data_AF-A0A947B3E8-F1
#
_entry.id   AF-A0A947B3E8-F1
#
_cell.length_a   1.000
_cell.length_b   1.000
_cell.length_c   1.000
_cell.angle_alpha   90.00
_cell.angle_beta   90.00
_cell.angle_gamma   90.00
#
_symmetry.space_group_name_H-M   'P 1'
#
loop_
_entity.id
_entity.type
_entity.pdbx_description
1 polymer ?
#
loop_
_entity_poly.entity_id
_entity_poly.type
_entity_poly.pdbx_seq_one_letter_code
_entity_poly.pdbx_strand_id
1 'polypeptide(L)'
;MLETALKGSKKYWILIGVLFGLHGMGATFFLYQLSKGLTVTGMSRDVSWGIYIAQFTFLVGVAASAVMVVLPYYLHNVKEFGKITILGEFLAVAAVNMCLMFILVDLGKPMRMLNVILHPTPNSILFWDMVGFNGYLFLNIIIGWMVLSAERKQVEPPKWVKP
;
A
#
# COMPACT_ATOMS: atom_id res chain seq x y z
N MET A 1 11.88 14.30 11.60
CA MET A 1 11.00 13.90 10.48
C MET A 1 9.54 13.88 10.93
N LEU A 2 9.17 13.10 11.95
CA LEU A 2 7.82 13.14 12.50
C LEU A 2 7.46 14.50 13.14
N GLU A 3 8.42 15.15 13.79
CA GLU A 3 8.24 16.49 14.36
C GLU A 3 7.83 17.55 13.33
N THR A 4 8.23 17.38 12.06
CA THR A 4 7.86 18.30 10.98
C THR A 4 6.44 18.02 10.49
N ALA A 5 5.99 16.77 10.54
CA ALA A 5 4.59 16.41 10.26
C ALA A 5 3.64 16.94 11.35
N LEU A 6 4.13 17.13 12.57
CA LEU A 6 3.37 17.70 13.69
C LEU A 6 3.36 19.24 13.69
N LYS A 7 4.01 19.89 12.73
CA LYS A 7 4.04 21.35 12.58
C LYS A 7 3.36 21.73 11.27
N GLY A 8 2.21 22.37 11.35
CA GLY A 8 1.43 22.74 10.17
C GLY A 8 0.51 23.94 10.39
N SER A 9 0.11 24.57 9.28
CA SER A 9 -0.84 25.69 9.27
C SER A 9 -2.26 25.23 9.62
N LYS A 10 -3.17 26.17 9.91
CA LYS A 10 -4.58 25.87 10.14
C LYS A 10 -5.21 25.07 8.98
N LYS A 11 -4.83 25.38 7.73
CA LYS A 11 -5.30 24.67 6.53
C LYS A 11 -4.83 23.21 6.51
N TYR A 12 -3.58 22.96 6.89
CA TYR A 12 -3.02 21.61 7.01
C TYR A 12 -3.82 20.76 8.01
N TRP A 13 -4.09 21.29 9.20
CA TRP A 13 -4.85 20.57 10.21
C TRP A 13 -6.31 20.34 9.83
N ILE A 14 -6.94 21.28 9.11
CA ILE A 14 -8.28 21.08 8.54
C ILE A 14 -8.26 19.92 7.54
N LEU A 15 -7.28 19.88 6.63
CA LEU A 15 -7.14 18.78 5.66
C LEU A 15 -6.99 17.43 6.37
N ILE A 16 -6.11 17.34 7.37
CA ILE A 16 -5.92 16.13 8.17
C ILE A 16 -7.23 15.72 8.84
N GLY A 17 -7.95 16.66 9.47
CA GLY A 17 -9.25 16.39 10.10
C GLY A 17 -10.29 15.85 9.11
N VAL A 18 -10.36 16.40 7.90
CA VAL A 18 -11.26 15.93 6.84
C VAL A 18 -10.89 14.50 6.41
N LEU A 19 -9.60 14.23 6.18
CA LEU A 19 -9.13 12.90 5.77
C LEU A 19 -9.40 11.84 6.84
N PHE A 20 -9.18 12.16 8.12
CA PHE A 20 -9.53 11.27 9.23
C PHE A 20 -11.05 11.08 9.36
N GLY A 21 -11.84 12.12 9.12
CA GLY A 21 -13.30 12.03 9.09
C GLY A 21 -13.79 11.06 8.01
N LEU A 22 -13.25 11.16 6.79
CA LEU A 22 -13.56 10.24 5.69
C LEU A 22 -13.12 8.80 6.01
N HIS A 23 -11.93 8.63 6.61
CA HIS A 23 -11.46 7.31 7.03
C HIS A 23 -12.36 6.70 8.11
N GLY A 24 -12.80 7.51 9.08
CA GLY A 24 -13.75 7.11 10.11
C GLY A 24 -15.11 6.70 9.55
N MET A 25 -15.64 7.45 8.56
CA MET A 25 -16.84 7.04 7.82
C MET A 25 -16.63 5.69 7.10
N GLY A 26 -15.49 5.50 6.44
CA GLY A 26 -15.16 4.21 5.81
C GLY A 26 -15.16 3.06 6.83
N ALA A 27 -14.57 3.27 8.00
CA ALA A 27 -14.55 2.29 9.07
C ALA A 27 -15.94 1.94 9.61
N THR A 28 -16.86 2.92 9.75
CA THR A 28 -18.23 2.64 10.20
C THR A 28 -19.02 1.81 9.19
N PHE A 29 -18.89 2.10 7.88
CA PHE A 29 -19.48 1.27 6.83
C PHE A 29 -18.88 -0.13 6.79
N PHE A 30 -17.58 -0.27 7.04
CA PHE A 30 -16.94 -1.57 7.14
C PHE A 30 -17.49 -2.40 8.32
N LEU A 31 -17.69 -1.79 9.50
CA LEU A 31 -18.32 -2.47 10.64
C LEU A 31 -19.76 -2.91 10.34
N TYR A 32 -20.51 -2.06 9.62
CA TYR A 32 -21.85 -2.42 9.14
C TYR A 32 -21.80 -3.61 8.18
N GLN A 33 -20.87 -3.63 7.24
CA GLN A 33 -20.63 -4.76 6.33
C GLN A 33 -20.25 -6.04 7.07
N LEU A 34 -19.42 -5.99 8.11
CA LEU A 34 -19.08 -7.17 8.91
C LEU A 34 -20.32 -7.78 9.58
N SER A 35 -21.30 -6.96 9.93
CA SER A 35 -22.52 -7.39 10.60
C SER A 35 -23.57 -7.92 9.62
N LYS A 36 -23.69 -7.31 8.43
CA LYS A 36 -24.70 -7.66 7.42
C LYS A 36 -24.18 -8.60 6.32
N GLY A 37 -22.88 -8.83 6.28
CA GLY A 37 -22.20 -9.59 5.24
C GLY A 37 -21.93 -8.78 3.97
N LEU A 38 -21.22 -9.40 3.03
CA LEU A 38 -20.82 -8.79 1.76
C LEU A 38 -21.99 -8.40 0.85
N THR A 39 -23.22 -8.83 1.15
CA THR A 39 -24.43 -8.46 0.39
C THR A 39 -24.63 -6.93 0.29
N VAL A 40 -24.15 -6.18 1.30
CA VAL A 40 -24.22 -4.70 1.32
C VAL A 40 -23.50 -4.06 0.13
N THR A 41 -22.50 -4.76 -0.43
CA THR A 41 -21.73 -4.30 -1.59
C THR A 41 -22.46 -4.47 -2.92
N GLY A 42 -23.60 -5.16 -2.94
CA GLY A 42 -24.31 -5.53 -4.17
C GLY A 42 -23.68 -6.69 -4.95
N MET A 43 -22.64 -7.33 -4.40
CA MET A 43 -22.08 -8.56 -4.99
C MET A 43 -23.09 -9.71 -4.95
N SER A 44 -23.07 -10.53 -5.99
CA SER A 44 -23.95 -11.69 -6.15
C SER A 44 -23.14 -12.98 -6.24
N ARG A 45 -23.81 -14.12 -6.40
CA ARG A 45 -23.13 -15.39 -6.65
C ARG A 45 -22.41 -15.41 -8.01
N ASP A 46 -22.97 -14.71 -8.99
CA ASP A 46 -22.43 -14.65 -10.35
C ASP A 46 -21.32 -13.60 -10.46
N VAL A 47 -21.41 -12.51 -9.68
CA VAL A 47 -20.38 -11.47 -9.57
C VAL A 47 -19.90 -11.43 -8.13
N SER A 48 -19.01 -12.38 -7.81
CA SER A 48 -18.42 -12.54 -6.48
C SER A 48 -17.29 -11.54 -6.19
N TRP A 49 -16.72 -10.91 -7.23
CA TRP A 49 -15.67 -9.92 -7.15
C TRP A 49 -16.16 -8.59 -7.71
N GLY A 50 -16.50 -7.67 -6.81
CA GLY A 50 -17.04 -6.36 -7.14
C GLY A 50 -15.98 -5.26 -7.06
N ILE A 51 -16.38 -4.12 -6.50
CA ILE A 51 -15.57 -2.90 -6.46
C ILE A 51 -14.23 -3.10 -5.71
N TYR A 52 -14.17 -3.98 -4.71
CA TYR A 52 -12.95 -4.20 -3.93
C TYR A 52 -11.82 -4.79 -4.77
N ILE A 53 -12.09 -5.88 -5.51
CA ILE A 53 -11.09 -6.52 -6.36
C ILE A 53 -10.77 -5.65 -7.60
N ALA A 54 -11.74 -4.88 -8.10
CA ALA A 54 -11.50 -3.91 -9.17
C ALA A 54 -10.53 -2.78 -8.71
N GLN A 55 -10.72 -2.24 -7.50
CA GLN A 55 -9.83 -1.21 -6.95
C GLN A 55 -8.46 -1.77 -6.57
N PHE A 56 -8.42 -3.00 -6.04
CA PHE A 56 -7.19 -3.72 -5.79
C PHE A 56 -6.35 -3.84 -7.07
N THR A 57 -6.90 -4.38 -8.16
CA THR A 57 -6.17 -4.55 -9.42
C THR A 57 -5.70 -3.21 -10.02
N PHE A 58 -6.52 -2.16 -9.92
CA PHE A 58 -6.12 -0.81 -10.29
C PHE A 58 -4.90 -0.31 -9.50
N LEU A 59 -4.92 -0.45 -8.17
CA LEU A 59 -3.84 0.00 -7.30
C LEU A 59 -2.57 -0.83 -7.42
N VAL A 60 -2.68 -2.11 -7.78
CA VAL A 60 -1.52 -2.92 -8.19
C VAL A 60 -0.85 -2.28 -9.41
N GLY A 61 -1.62 -1.83 -10.39
CA GLY A 61 -1.12 -1.06 -11.53
C GLY A 61 -0.44 0.24 -11.12
N VAL A 62 -1.01 0.99 -10.17
CA VAL A 62 -0.39 2.21 -9.62
C VAL A 62 0.94 1.88 -8.94
N ALA A 63 1.00 0.84 -8.12
CA ALA A 63 2.24 0.40 -7.45
C ALA A 63 3.32 -0.02 -8.47
N ALA A 64 2.94 -0.78 -9.51
CA ALA A 64 3.85 -1.16 -10.58
C ALA A 64 4.37 0.07 -11.35
N SER A 65 3.51 1.06 -11.62
CA SER A 65 3.93 2.30 -12.29
C SER A 65 4.96 3.09 -11.49
N ALA A 66 4.88 3.05 -10.15
CA ALA A 66 5.87 3.70 -9.30
C ALA A 66 7.26 3.07 -9.45
N VAL A 67 7.35 1.74 -9.56
CA VAL A 67 8.62 1.04 -9.84
C VAL A 67 9.18 1.43 -11.21
N MET A 68 8.32 1.61 -12.21
CA MET A 68 8.76 2.02 -13.56
C MET A 68 9.45 3.38 -13.56
N VAL A 69 9.03 4.30 -12.68
CA VAL A 69 9.68 5.62 -12.53
C VAL A 69 11.01 5.52 -11.78
N VAL A 70 11.16 4.52 -10.92
CA VAL A 70 12.34 4.30 -10.08
C VAL A 70 13.45 3.52 -10.83
N LEU A 71 13.07 2.65 -11.78
CA LEU A 71 13.97 1.80 -12.56
C LEU A 71 15.13 2.55 -13.26
N PRO A 72 14.94 3.69 -13.94
CA PRO A 72 16.04 4.42 -14.58
C PRO A 72 17.12 4.90 -13.62
N TYR A 73 16.74 5.26 -12.39
CA TYR A 73 17.70 5.64 -11.36
C TYR A 73 18.57 4.46 -10.93
N TYR A 74 17.95 3.29 -10.73
CA TYR A 74 18.64 2.10 -10.25
C TYR A 74 19.46 1.38 -11.32
N LEU A 75 18.92 1.20 -12.53
CA LEU A 75 19.59 0.44 -13.59
C LEU A 75 20.52 1.29 -14.45
N HIS A 76 20.14 2.54 -14.74
CA HIS A 76 20.87 3.41 -15.66
C HIS A 76 21.65 4.52 -14.96
N ASN A 77 21.65 4.55 -13.61
CA ASN A 77 22.33 5.56 -12.79
C ASN A 77 21.99 7.02 -13.18
N VAL A 78 20.77 7.25 -13.68
CA VAL A 78 20.33 8.60 -14.09
C VAL A 78 19.97 9.40 -12.83
N LYS A 79 20.95 10.17 -12.32
CA LYS A 79 20.86 10.89 -11.03
C LYS A 79 19.71 11.89 -10.95
N GLU A 80 19.20 12.37 -12.07
CA GLU A 80 18.06 13.29 -12.17
C GLU A 80 16.78 12.70 -11.56
N PHE A 81 16.65 11.37 -11.57
CA PHE A 81 15.47 10.68 -11.02
C PHE A 81 15.55 10.43 -9.50
N GLY A 82 16.66 10.71 -8.82
CA GLY A 82 16.84 10.33 -7.40
C GLY A 82 15.77 10.88 -6.46
N LYS A 83 15.35 12.14 -6.64
CA LYS A 83 14.26 12.74 -5.83
C LYS A 83 12.88 12.18 -6.18
N ILE A 84 12.68 11.82 -7.45
CA ILE A 84 11.44 11.22 -7.94
C ILE A 84 11.33 9.77 -7.44
N THR A 85 12.46 9.06 -7.34
CA THR A 85 12.54 7.70 -6.79
C THR A 85 11.97 7.64 -5.37
N ILE A 86 12.35 8.59 -4.51
CA ILE A 86 11.81 8.67 -3.15
C ILE A 86 10.28 8.79 -3.17
N LEU A 87 9.74 9.69 -3.99
CA LEU A 87 8.29 9.86 -4.12
C LEU A 87 7.61 8.60 -4.67
N GLY A 88 8.23 7.93 -5.65
CA GLY A 88 7.77 6.67 -6.21
C GLY A 88 7.69 5.56 -5.16
N GLU A 89 8.73 5.39 -4.35
CA GLU A 89 8.77 4.34 -3.32
C GLU A 89 7.71 4.57 -2.24
N PHE A 90 7.51 5.81 -1.77
CA PHE A 90 6.43 6.09 -0.81
C PHE A 90 5.03 5.97 -1.43
N LEU A 91 4.87 6.30 -2.72
CA LEU A 91 3.62 6.04 -3.46
C LEU A 91 3.33 4.54 -3.54
N ALA A 92 4.34 3.72 -3.84
CA ALA A 92 4.21 2.26 -3.87
C ALA A 92 3.79 1.72 -2.49
N VAL A 93 4.39 2.20 -1.40
CA VAL A 93 3.99 1.82 -0.04
C VAL A 93 2.51 2.13 0.21
N ALA A 94 2.05 3.34 -0.14
CA ALA A 94 0.64 3.73 0.05
C ALA A 94 -0.31 2.88 -0.81
N ALA A 95 0.02 2.66 -2.09
CA ALA A 95 -0.79 1.86 -3.00
C ALA A 95 -0.90 0.40 -2.55
N VAL A 96 0.20 -0.23 -2.15
CA VAL A 96 0.23 -1.62 -1.67
C VAL A 96 -0.53 -1.77 -0.35
N ASN A 97 -0.40 -0.79 0.55
CA ASN A 97 -1.18 -0.80 1.79
C ASN A 97 -2.69 -0.80 1.50
N MET A 98 -3.14 0.04 0.56
CA MET A 98 -4.53 0.05 0.10
C MET A 98 -4.94 -1.27 -0.56
N CYS A 99 -4.07 -1.89 -1.38
CA CYS A 99 -4.32 -3.22 -1.95
C CYS A 99 -4.61 -4.28 -0.86
N LEU A 100 -3.76 -4.31 0.18
CA LEU A 100 -3.93 -5.24 1.31
C LEU A 100 -5.24 -4.96 2.08
N MET A 101 -5.60 -3.70 2.27
CA MET A 101 -6.87 -3.33 2.90
C MET A 101 -8.09 -3.79 2.07
N PHE A 102 -8.06 -3.65 0.74
CA PHE A 102 -9.15 -4.12 -0.12
C PHE A 102 -9.34 -5.65 -0.04
N ILE A 103 -8.24 -6.41 -0.04
CA ILE A 103 -8.29 -7.87 0.17
C ILE A 103 -8.90 -8.20 1.54
N LEU A 104 -8.48 -7.51 2.59
CA LEU A 104 -8.97 -7.74 3.96
C LEU A 104 -10.48 -7.49 4.06
N VAL A 105 -10.96 -6.42 3.46
CA VAL A 105 -12.38 -6.05 3.48
C VAL A 105 -13.23 -7.03 2.66
N ASP A 106 -12.67 -7.57 1.58
CA ASP A 106 -13.32 -8.56 0.71
C ASP A 106 -13.41 -9.97 1.35
N LEU A 107 -12.53 -10.29 2.32
CA LEU A 107 -12.46 -11.62 2.95
C LEU A 107 -13.75 -12.08 3.67
N GLY A 108 -14.69 -11.18 3.95
CA GLY A 108 -15.97 -11.43 4.62
C GLY A 108 -15.88 -11.85 6.10
N LYS A 109 -14.81 -12.56 6.50
CA LYS A 109 -14.45 -12.93 7.89
C LYS A 109 -12.97 -12.61 8.13
N PRO A 110 -12.61 -11.32 8.30
CA PRO A 110 -11.21 -10.90 8.44
C PRO A 110 -10.51 -11.52 9.65
N MET A 111 -11.25 -11.94 10.69
CA MET A 111 -10.70 -12.65 11.86
C MET A 111 -9.96 -13.95 11.50
N ARG A 112 -10.23 -14.54 10.33
CA ARG A 112 -9.59 -15.76 9.85
C ARG A 112 -8.38 -15.50 8.95
N MET A 113 -8.03 -14.24 8.68
CA MET A 113 -6.92 -13.89 7.78
C MET A 113 -5.59 -14.48 8.24
N LEU A 114 -5.35 -14.58 9.55
CA LEU A 114 -4.13 -15.18 10.11
C LEU A 114 -3.97 -16.66 9.71
N ASN A 115 -5.05 -17.35 9.34
CA ASN A 115 -4.97 -18.73 8.89
C ASN A 115 -4.14 -18.89 7.61
N VAL A 116 -4.02 -17.85 6.77
CA VAL A 116 -3.17 -17.88 5.58
C VAL A 116 -1.68 -18.01 5.95
N ILE A 117 -1.30 -17.48 7.13
CA ILE A 117 0.07 -17.58 7.66
C ILE A 117 0.24 -18.88 8.46
N LEU A 118 -0.74 -19.21 9.31
CA LEU A 118 -0.69 -20.40 10.19
C LEU A 118 -0.82 -21.72 9.40
N HIS A 119 -1.53 -21.70 8.29
CA HIS A 119 -1.78 -22.85 7.42
C HIS A 119 -1.44 -22.47 5.97
N PRO A 120 -0.16 -22.34 5.62
CA PRO A 120 0.26 -21.93 4.29
C PRO A 120 -0.18 -22.96 3.24
N THR A 121 -0.81 -22.48 2.18
CA THR A 121 -1.29 -23.30 1.06
C THR A 121 -0.62 -22.85 -0.25
N PRO A 122 0.56 -23.39 -0.62
CA PRO A 122 1.30 -22.96 -1.82
C PRO A 122 0.59 -23.18 -3.16
N ASN A 123 -0.46 -24.02 -3.19
CA ASN A 123 -1.30 -24.23 -4.37
C ASN A 123 -2.31 -23.09 -4.60
N SER A 124 -2.47 -22.17 -3.65
CA SER A 124 -3.41 -21.06 -3.74
C SER A 124 -2.73 -19.81 -4.31
N ILE A 125 -3.34 -19.18 -5.32
CA ILE A 125 -2.83 -17.91 -5.85
C ILE A 125 -2.92 -16.78 -4.82
N LEU A 126 -3.94 -16.80 -3.96
CA LEU A 126 -4.10 -15.81 -2.88
C LEU A 126 -2.98 -15.90 -1.84
N PHE A 127 -2.41 -17.09 -1.64
CA PHE A 127 -1.24 -17.25 -0.77
C PHE A 127 -0.02 -16.54 -1.37
N TRP A 128 0.20 -16.67 -2.67
CA TRP A 128 1.28 -15.97 -3.37
C TRP A 128 1.06 -14.47 -3.45
N ASP A 129 -0.17 -14.00 -3.62
CA ASP A 129 -0.48 -12.57 -3.51
C ASP A 129 -0.10 -12.03 -2.13
N MET A 130 -0.46 -12.75 -1.06
CA MET A 130 -0.09 -12.37 0.31
C MET A 130 1.43 -12.27 0.47
N VAL A 131 2.18 -13.27 0.02
CA VAL A 131 3.65 -13.28 0.10
C VAL A 131 4.26 -12.15 -0.74
N GLY A 132 3.79 -11.98 -1.98
CA GLY A 132 4.28 -10.97 -2.92
C GLY A 132 4.06 -9.55 -2.43
N PHE A 133 2.84 -9.20 -2.02
CA PHE A 133 2.53 -7.85 -1.54
C PHE A 133 3.21 -7.52 -0.20
N ASN A 134 3.26 -8.46 0.75
CA ASN A 134 3.97 -8.22 2.01
C ASN A 134 5.48 -8.10 1.81
N GLY A 135 6.07 -8.96 0.97
CA GLY A 135 7.49 -8.88 0.61
C GLY A 135 7.82 -7.56 -0.10
N TYR A 136 7.00 -7.18 -1.07
CA TYR A 136 7.16 -5.92 -1.79
C TYR A 136 6.99 -4.70 -0.89
N LEU A 137 6.00 -4.69 0.01
CA LEU A 137 5.80 -3.63 1.00
C LEU A 137 7.03 -3.48 1.91
N PHE A 138 7.55 -4.61 2.42
CA PHE A 138 8.73 -4.60 3.30
C PHE A 138 9.96 -4.04 2.59
N LEU A 139 10.19 -4.46 1.35
CA LEU A 139 11.28 -3.94 0.52
C LEU A 139 11.13 -2.44 0.28
N ASN A 140 9.96 -1.94 -0.13
CA ASN A 140 9.76 -0.51 -0.38
C ASN A 140 9.92 0.34 0.88
N ILE A 141 9.47 -0.13 2.05
CA ILE A 141 9.65 0.60 3.30
C ILE A 141 11.14 0.70 3.64
N ILE A 142 11.87 -0.41 3.56
CA ILE A 142 13.30 -0.44 3.90
C ILE A 142 14.11 0.40 2.91
N ILE A 143 13.91 0.16 1.61
CA ILE A 143 14.64 0.85 0.56
C ILE A 143 14.31 2.34 0.59
N GLY A 144 13.02 2.71 0.61
CA GLY A 144 12.58 4.10 0.69
C GLY A 144 13.10 4.82 1.91
N TRP A 145 13.15 4.17 3.06
CA TRP A 145 13.73 4.76 4.27
C TRP A 145 15.23 4.98 4.16
N MET A 146 15.96 4.02 3.56
CA MET A 146 17.40 4.10 3.36
C MET A 146 17.78 5.17 2.34
N VAL A 147 17.08 5.24 1.20
CA VAL A 147 17.29 6.26 0.16
C VAL A 147 16.99 7.64 0.71
N LEU A 148 15.87 7.82 1.42
CA LEU A 148 15.53 9.09 2.05
C LEU A 148 16.56 9.52 3.10
N SER A 149 17.09 8.56 3.88
CA SER A 149 18.14 8.82 4.86
C SER A 149 19.47 9.20 4.22
N ALA A 150 19.81 8.57 3.09
CA ALA A 150 21.02 8.84 2.31
C ALA A 150 20.95 10.23 1.66
N GLU A 151 19.84 10.55 1.00
CA GLU A 151 19.58 11.87 0.41
C GLU A 151 19.66 12.98 1.45
N ARG A 152 19.08 12.78 2.64
CA ARG A 152 19.17 13.76 3.74
C ARG A 152 20.62 14.01 4.18
N LYS A 153 21.41 12.95 4.26
CA LYS A 153 22.83 13.03 4.68
C LYS A 153 23.75 13.46 3.53
N GLN A 154 23.22 13.64 2.31
CA GLN A 154 24.00 13.89 1.08
C GLN A 154 25.09 12.83 0.86
N VAL A 155 24.81 11.59 1.26
CA VAL A 155 25.69 10.43 1.06
C VAL A 155 25.08 9.50 0.03
N GLU A 156 25.91 8.73 -0.66
CA GLU A 156 25.39 7.74 -1.61
C GLU A 156 24.62 6.63 -0.86
N PRO A 157 23.46 6.19 -1.37
CA PRO A 157 22.74 5.07 -0.79
C PRO A 157 23.57 3.77 -0.82
N PRO A 158 23.35 2.84 0.13
CA PRO A 158 24.12 1.60 0.21
C PRO A 158 24.09 0.81 -1.09
N LYS A 159 25.18 0.10 -1.41
CA LYS A 159 25.30 -0.65 -2.67
C LYS A 159 24.24 -1.74 -2.86
N TRP A 160 23.65 -2.28 -1.78
CA TRP A 160 22.60 -3.30 -1.85
C TRP A 160 21.20 -2.76 -2.20
N VAL A 161 21.02 -1.43 -2.15
CA VAL A 161 19.80 -0.76 -2.60
C VAL A 161 19.78 -0.64 -4.13
N LYS A 162 20.97 -0.63 -4.75
CA LYS A 162 21.13 -0.69 -6.20
C LYS A 162 21.17 -2.17 -6.61
N PRO A 163 20.46 -2.58 -7.68
CA PRO A 163 20.60 -3.91 -8.26
C PRO A 163 22.01 -4.14 -8.82
#